data_AF-A0A2E0V747-F1
#
_entry.id   AF-A0A2E0V747-F1
#
_cell.length_a   1.000
_cell.length_b   1.000
_cell.length_c   1.000
_cell.angle_alpha   90.00
_cell.angle_beta   90.00
_cell.angle_gamma   90.00
#
_symmetry.space_group_name_H-M   'P 1'
#
loop_
_entity.id
_entity.type
_entity.pdbx_description
1 polymer ?
#
loop_
_entity_poly.entity_id
_entity_poly.type
_entity_poly.pdbx_seq_one_letter_code
_entity_poly.pdbx_strand_id
1 'polypeptide(L)'
;MGDPSEPPSPSAKQEIPVEREPGETPDGPGENPGGATNWRPAIRTSRLPGWIPRPLRRMIHIGFRSGVIALIIILLISLSYFMISLRYDIREIHKMPERSVIFDVQGQELATLHGENRRLISRKEIPDFFVTALQAREDKRFFTHHGVDISGLVRATMRNASDMSFTQGASTLTMQLARNSFELREKSLHRKLLEIAISLRIEASYSKDQILTAYVNRIYFGSGCHGLEEAARRYFGVSASGLSDNQCALLVGIIRAPHAFSPLRAQQKAIHQRDEVLARMVKESVLTKAGAKEIKGSKLGLRSGLDNSGSSPALQAVRRHFEELIDNREIRDGGLHLYTTIDAAIQELLEDEVTKLLQAIPDTPEAAVICLDPGTGGVRGIVGGRATGNSLFNRALDARRDLGDLFTPFIYAAAAERGLQPVSGQPLRTGREIGTADLIQLARRFGFDGPFLREDDLFRGGVSATPLEIATAVATLTRDGQRPRTHFLRELKDSESNRILSIEPSSKSMFSPASTRTALTIQFPRGTQRILIGTSPAKTDIWAISCGSLHTVCLWVGHDKPRRLDSPDIIRSQVLNTIERIALILAP
;
A
#
# COMPACT_ATOMS: atom_id res chain seq x y z
N MET A 1 -37.92 36.90 -35.18
CA MET A 1 -38.74 35.73 -35.58
C MET A 1 -38.76 34.78 -34.39
N GLY A 2 -39.91 34.40 -33.84
CA GLY A 2 -41.26 34.87 -34.10
C GLY A 2 -42.28 34.08 -33.27
N ASP A 3 -43.11 34.79 -32.50
CA ASP A 3 -44.34 34.27 -31.89
C ASP A 3 -45.45 34.23 -32.96
N PRO A 4 -46.48 33.36 -32.89
CA PRO A 4 -47.71 33.78 -32.21
C PRO A 4 -48.59 32.70 -31.50
N SER A 5 -49.38 33.19 -30.54
CA SER A 5 -50.84 32.96 -30.34
C SER A 5 -51.41 31.82 -29.46
N GLU A 6 -52.08 32.28 -28.40
CA GLU A 6 -53.35 31.85 -27.74
C GLU A 6 -54.55 31.63 -28.71
N PRO A 7 -55.82 31.27 -28.33
CA PRO A 7 -56.57 31.49 -27.04
C PRO A 7 -57.52 30.30 -26.65
N PRO A 8 -58.65 30.41 -25.88
CA PRO A 8 -59.22 31.53 -25.10
C PRO A 8 -59.70 31.22 -23.65
N SER A 9 -60.11 32.29 -22.95
CA SER A 9 -60.82 32.32 -21.64
C SER A 9 -62.36 32.14 -21.79
N PRO A 10 -63.16 32.11 -20.69
CA PRO A 10 -64.04 33.27 -20.49
C PRO A 10 -64.33 33.74 -19.04
N SER A 11 -64.44 35.07 -18.91
CA SER A 11 -65.41 35.85 -18.10
C SER A 11 -65.18 36.12 -16.59
N ALA A 12 -65.75 37.23 -16.12
CA ALA A 12 -65.65 37.79 -14.76
C ALA A 12 -66.88 38.69 -14.40
N LYS A 13 -67.05 39.04 -13.11
CA LYS A 13 -67.83 40.14 -12.48
C LYS A 13 -67.54 40.12 -10.95
N GLN A 14 -67.30 41.22 -10.20
CA GLN A 14 -68.14 42.41 -9.88
C GLN A 14 -69.40 42.02 -9.05
N GLU A 15 -69.80 42.56 -7.88
CA GLU A 15 -69.77 43.88 -7.15
C GLU A 15 -71.25 44.36 -6.89
N ILE A 16 -71.64 45.27 -5.97
CA ILE A 16 -70.93 46.17 -5.03
C ILE A 16 -71.34 45.90 -3.51
N PRO A 17 -71.97 46.75 -2.60
CA PRO A 17 -71.78 46.56 -1.12
C PRO A 17 -73.00 46.80 -0.14
N VAL A 18 -72.71 46.82 1.19
CA VAL A 18 -73.35 47.62 2.31
C VAL A 18 -74.79 47.35 2.80
N GLU A 19 -74.95 47.31 4.14
CA GLU A 19 -76.03 47.99 4.91
C GLU A 19 -75.57 48.25 6.38
N ARG A 20 -76.22 49.18 7.11
CA ARG A 20 -76.20 49.40 8.58
C ARG A 20 -77.65 49.54 9.07
N GLU A 21 -77.91 49.53 10.37
CA GLU A 21 -78.78 50.50 11.13
C GLU A 21 -78.81 50.10 12.66
N PRO A 22 -79.33 50.93 13.59
CA PRO A 22 -78.94 50.92 15.02
C PRO A 22 -80.10 50.84 16.06
N GLY A 23 -79.78 51.07 17.35
CA GLY A 23 -80.72 51.40 18.44
C GLY A 23 -81.27 50.20 19.24
N GLU A 24 -81.75 50.35 20.48
CA GLU A 24 -81.66 51.47 21.44
C GLU A 24 -81.83 50.94 22.91
N THR A 25 -81.78 51.83 23.91
CA THR A 25 -81.90 51.58 25.38
C THR A 25 -83.39 51.52 25.84
N PRO A 26 -83.82 51.38 27.15
CA PRO A 26 -83.12 51.66 28.44
C PRO A 26 -83.53 50.82 29.70
N ASP A 27 -83.22 51.39 30.88
CA ASP A 27 -83.83 51.24 32.22
C ASP A 27 -83.52 50.07 33.19
N GLY A 28 -83.49 50.43 34.50
CA GLY A 28 -83.80 49.55 35.64
C GLY A 28 -82.68 49.28 36.67
N PRO A 29 -82.81 49.72 37.95
CA PRO A 29 -81.89 49.37 39.04
C PRO A 29 -82.39 48.18 39.91
N GLY A 30 -81.47 47.43 40.53
CA GLY A 30 -81.78 46.38 41.52
C GLY A 30 -80.56 45.78 42.20
N GLU A 31 -80.70 45.32 43.45
CA GLU A 31 -79.61 44.80 44.28
C GLU A 31 -79.62 43.26 44.41
N ASN A 32 -78.41 42.65 44.41
CA ASN A 32 -78.06 41.41 45.13
C ASN A 32 -78.80 40.08 44.79
N PRO A 33 -78.32 38.92 45.28
CA PRO A 33 -76.92 38.48 45.29
C PRO A 33 -76.74 37.03 44.78
N GLY A 34 -75.52 36.65 44.36
CA GLY A 34 -75.06 35.25 44.46
C GLY A 34 -74.25 34.66 43.30
N GLY A 35 -73.14 34.00 43.65
CA GLY A 35 -72.77 32.71 43.05
C GLY A 35 -72.29 32.65 41.59
N ALA A 36 -71.22 33.36 41.21
CA ALA A 36 -70.51 33.10 39.95
C ALA A 36 -68.99 32.85 40.19
N THR A 37 -68.57 31.58 40.14
CA THR A 37 -67.17 31.16 40.33
C THR A 37 -66.32 31.45 39.09
N ASN A 38 -65.78 32.67 39.06
CA ASN A 38 -64.96 33.19 37.95
C ASN A 38 -63.56 32.53 37.91
N TRP A 39 -63.47 31.27 37.45
CA TRP A 39 -62.21 30.55 37.28
C TRP A 39 -61.36 31.23 36.20
N ARG A 40 -60.27 31.87 36.62
CA ARG A 40 -59.23 32.35 35.71
C ARG A 40 -58.08 31.35 35.69
N PRO A 41 -57.63 30.87 34.51
CA PRO A 41 -56.44 30.03 34.43
C PRO A 41 -55.24 30.80 34.98
N ALA A 42 -54.60 30.26 36.03
CA ALA A 42 -53.44 30.88 36.64
C ALA A 42 -52.24 30.81 35.67
N ILE A 43 -52.02 31.89 34.91
CA ILE A 43 -50.90 32.01 33.97
C ILE A 43 -49.59 32.01 34.77
N ARG A 44 -49.02 30.82 34.97
CA ARG A 44 -47.69 30.60 35.57
C ARG A 44 -46.60 31.15 34.66
N THR A 45 -46.47 32.47 34.59
CA THR A 45 -45.28 33.10 34.02
C THR A 45 -44.11 32.75 34.92
N SER A 46 -43.20 31.90 34.45
CA SER A 46 -41.95 31.56 35.15
C SER A 46 -41.03 32.78 35.16
N ARG A 47 -41.19 33.66 36.17
CA ARG A 47 -40.42 34.89 36.30
C ARG A 47 -39.13 34.64 37.05
N LEU A 48 -38.00 34.73 36.34
CA LEU A 48 -36.71 35.07 36.95
C LEU A 48 -36.89 36.31 37.85
N PRO A 49 -36.24 36.35 39.04
CA PRO A 49 -36.54 37.31 40.09
C PRO A 49 -36.33 38.76 39.67
N GLY A 50 -37.12 39.66 40.25
CA GLY A 50 -37.35 41.03 39.74
C GLY A 50 -36.15 41.96 39.71
N TRP A 51 -35.05 41.62 40.39
CA TRP A 51 -33.82 42.41 40.43
C TRP A 51 -32.95 42.28 39.16
N ILE A 52 -33.25 41.31 38.28
CA ILE A 52 -32.51 41.10 37.03
C ILE A 52 -33.00 42.07 35.95
N PRO A 53 -32.13 42.95 35.37
CA PRO A 53 -32.54 43.91 34.35
C PRO A 53 -33.23 43.30 33.14
N ARG A 54 -34.24 44.01 32.59
CA ARG A 54 -35.01 43.60 31.40
C ARG A 54 -34.14 43.13 30.21
N PRO A 55 -33.02 43.80 29.81
CA PRO A 55 -32.16 43.29 28.73
C PRO A 55 -31.44 41.99 29.10
N LEU A 56 -30.85 41.91 30.30
CA LEU A 56 -30.16 40.70 30.78
C LEU A 56 -31.10 39.49 30.86
N ARG A 57 -32.34 39.71 31.31
CA ARG A 57 -33.38 38.68 31.31
C ARG A 57 -33.75 38.20 29.90
N ARG A 58 -33.78 39.08 28.90
CA ARG A 58 -33.95 38.68 27.49
C ARG A 58 -32.75 37.84 27.02
N MET A 59 -31.51 38.26 27.32
CA MET A 59 -30.30 37.50 26.96
C MET A 59 -30.32 36.08 27.56
N ILE A 60 -30.68 35.93 28.84
CA ILE A 60 -30.81 34.62 29.49
C ILE A 60 -31.88 33.75 28.82
N HIS A 61 -33.06 34.31 28.48
CA HIS A 61 -34.11 33.56 27.77
C HIS A 61 -33.72 33.19 26.33
N ILE A 62 -32.97 34.05 25.63
CA ILE A 62 -32.45 33.75 24.28
C ILE A 62 -31.39 32.66 24.35
N GLY A 63 -30.40 32.79 25.26
CA GLY A 63 -29.34 31.80 25.45
C GLY A 63 -29.85 30.42 25.90
N PHE A 64 -30.88 30.39 26.76
CA PHE A 64 -31.54 29.13 27.12
C PHE A 64 -32.27 28.51 25.92
N ARG A 65 -33.01 29.31 25.14
CA ARG A 65 -33.72 28.82 23.94
C ARG A 65 -32.74 28.32 22.86
N SER A 66 -31.66 29.05 22.59
CA SER A 66 -30.64 28.60 21.64
C SER A 66 -29.89 27.35 22.13
N GLY A 67 -29.64 27.24 23.44
CA GLY A 67 -29.10 26.03 24.06
C GLY A 67 -30.01 24.81 23.89
N VAL A 68 -31.33 24.96 24.12
CA VAL A 68 -32.32 23.89 23.90
C VAL A 68 -32.43 23.53 22.42
N ILE A 69 -32.45 24.51 21.51
CA ILE A 69 -32.46 24.26 20.06
C ILE A 69 -31.20 23.52 19.61
N ALA A 70 -30.02 23.94 20.09
CA ALA A 70 -28.75 23.26 19.80
C ALA A 70 -28.73 21.82 20.34
N LEU A 71 -29.26 21.58 21.56
CA LEU A 71 -29.38 20.23 22.12
C LEU A 71 -30.32 19.34 21.29
N ILE A 72 -31.46 19.88 20.82
CA ILE A 72 -32.38 19.16 19.93
C ILE A 72 -31.70 18.82 18.59
N ILE A 73 -30.94 19.77 18.00
CA ILE A 73 -30.18 19.53 16.77
C ILE A 73 -29.11 18.45 16.98
N ILE A 74 -28.36 18.49 18.10
CA ILE A 74 -27.37 17.47 18.45
C ILE A 74 -28.05 16.10 18.64
N LEU A 75 -29.23 16.03 19.26
CA LEU A 75 -29.99 14.80 19.44
C LEU A 75 -30.49 14.23 18.11
N LEU A 76 -31.01 15.07 17.21
CA LEU A 76 -31.44 14.68 15.85
C LEU A 76 -30.26 14.22 14.98
N ILE A 77 -29.09 14.83 15.11
CA ILE A 77 -27.85 14.38 14.46
C ILE A 77 -27.44 13.01 15.05
N SER A 78 -27.38 12.89 16.38
CA SER A 78 -27.04 11.62 17.04
C SER A 78 -27.98 10.48 16.62
N LEU A 79 -29.29 10.73 16.61
CA LEU A 79 -30.31 9.76 16.18
C LEU A 79 -30.19 9.40 14.70
N SER A 80 -29.98 10.38 13.80
CA SER A 80 -29.84 10.08 12.37
C SER A 80 -28.56 9.29 12.07
N TYR A 81 -27.42 9.59 12.71
CA TYR A 81 -26.21 8.77 12.59
C TYR A 81 -26.36 7.39 13.23
N PHE A 82 -27.11 7.26 14.34
CA PHE A 82 -27.47 5.95 14.88
C PHE A 82 -28.31 5.13 13.88
N MET A 83 -29.34 5.72 13.28
CA MET A 83 -30.17 5.07 12.26
C MET A 83 -29.38 4.69 11.00
N ILE A 84 -28.46 5.54 10.52
CA ILE A 84 -27.54 5.17 9.42
C ILE A 84 -26.63 4.02 9.85
N SER A 85 -26.13 4.03 11.09
CA SER A 85 -25.23 2.99 11.58
C SER A 85 -25.88 1.59 11.60
N LEU A 86 -27.22 1.48 11.72
CA LEU A 86 -27.94 0.20 11.67
C LEU A 86 -27.73 -0.58 10.35
N ARG A 87 -27.32 0.09 9.26
CA ARG A 87 -26.97 -0.55 7.98
C ARG A 87 -25.72 -1.44 8.06
N TYR A 88 -24.87 -1.24 9.07
CA TYR A 88 -23.65 -2.02 9.28
C TYR A 88 -23.91 -3.17 10.26
N ASP A 89 -23.59 -4.39 9.87
CA ASP A 89 -23.65 -5.56 10.75
C ASP A 89 -22.44 -5.58 11.70
N ILE A 90 -22.69 -5.43 13.00
CA ILE A 90 -21.61 -5.39 14.01
C ILE A 90 -20.91 -6.74 14.22
N ARG A 91 -21.41 -7.84 13.64
CA ARG A 91 -20.75 -9.16 13.67
C ARG A 91 -19.48 -9.21 12.82
N GLU A 92 -19.36 -8.33 11.83
CA GLU A 92 -18.19 -8.22 10.94
C GLU A 92 -16.90 -7.87 11.69
N ILE A 93 -16.97 -7.32 12.92
CA ILE A 93 -15.78 -7.02 13.73
C ILE A 93 -14.96 -8.27 14.07
N HIS A 94 -15.58 -9.46 14.04
CA HIS A 94 -14.91 -10.74 14.30
C HIS A 94 -14.35 -11.40 13.03
N LYS A 95 -14.68 -10.90 11.84
CA LYS A 95 -14.04 -11.36 10.60
C LYS A 95 -12.66 -10.71 10.47
N MET A 96 -11.66 -11.51 10.15
CA MET A 96 -10.40 -10.98 9.65
C MET A 96 -10.64 -10.22 8.33
N PRO A 97 -9.81 -9.23 7.97
CA PRO A 97 -9.74 -8.74 6.60
C PRO A 97 -9.49 -9.92 5.64
N GLU A 98 -9.81 -9.78 4.37
CA GLU A 98 -9.55 -10.84 3.41
C GLU A 98 -8.04 -11.03 3.17
N ARG A 99 -7.66 -12.10 2.46
CA ARG A 99 -6.25 -12.33 2.08
C ARG A 99 -5.98 -11.50 0.84
N SER A 100 -4.87 -10.76 0.82
CA SER A 100 -4.41 -10.17 -0.44
C SER A 100 -3.79 -11.28 -1.30
N VAL A 101 -4.30 -11.44 -2.52
CA VAL A 101 -4.02 -12.56 -3.45
C VAL A 101 -3.30 -12.04 -4.68
N ILE A 102 -2.27 -12.78 -5.11
CA ILE A 102 -1.48 -12.54 -6.31
C ILE A 102 -1.96 -13.50 -7.40
N PHE A 103 -2.35 -12.95 -8.54
CA PHE A 103 -2.78 -13.69 -9.72
C PHE A 103 -1.76 -13.56 -10.86
N ASP A 104 -1.64 -14.61 -11.69
CA ASP A 104 -0.88 -14.58 -12.95
C ASP A 104 -1.58 -13.70 -14.02
N VAL A 105 -0.99 -13.66 -15.22
CA VAL A 105 -1.56 -12.94 -16.35
C VAL A 105 -2.89 -13.57 -16.84
N GLN A 106 -3.06 -14.89 -16.68
CA GLN A 106 -4.28 -15.65 -16.98
C GLN A 106 -5.42 -15.42 -15.96
N GLY A 107 -5.10 -15.04 -14.72
CA GLY A 107 -6.04 -14.88 -13.61
C GLY A 107 -6.07 -16.04 -12.60
N GLN A 108 -5.13 -16.98 -12.65
CA GLN A 108 -4.97 -18.06 -11.65
C GLN A 108 -4.22 -17.55 -10.42
N GLU A 109 -4.51 -18.09 -9.22
CA GLU A 109 -3.80 -17.71 -8.00
C GLU A 109 -2.36 -18.27 -8.00
N LEU A 110 -1.38 -17.36 -7.98
CA LEU A 110 0.05 -17.65 -7.83
C LEU A 110 0.46 -17.79 -6.36
N ALA A 111 -0.07 -16.93 -5.49
CA ALA A 111 0.21 -16.92 -4.06
C ALA A 111 -0.70 -15.95 -3.30
N THR A 112 -0.89 -16.17 -2.00
CA THR A 112 -1.30 -15.09 -1.09
C THR A 112 -0.08 -14.29 -0.60
N LEU A 113 -0.29 -13.06 -0.13
CA LEU A 113 0.73 -12.20 0.51
C LEU A 113 0.92 -12.46 2.01
N HIS A 114 0.15 -13.38 2.58
CA HIS A 114 0.05 -13.60 4.03
C HIS A 114 0.35 -15.05 4.37
N GLY A 115 0.49 -15.38 5.65
CA GLY A 115 0.59 -16.77 6.07
C GLY A 115 -0.62 -17.59 5.63
N GLU A 116 -0.38 -18.79 5.09
CA GLU A 116 -1.42 -19.71 4.61
C GLU A 116 -2.45 -20.08 5.69
N ASN A 117 -2.06 -19.96 6.95
CA ASN A 117 -2.87 -20.26 8.13
C ASN A 117 -2.93 -19.06 9.09
N ARG A 118 -3.47 -17.92 8.62
CA ARG A 118 -3.84 -16.79 9.50
C ARG A 118 -4.68 -17.29 10.68
N ARG A 119 -4.14 -17.20 11.90
CA ARG A 119 -4.73 -17.79 13.10
C ARG A 119 -5.34 -16.72 14.01
N LEU A 120 -6.65 -16.81 14.23
CA LEU A 120 -7.33 -16.03 15.26
C LEU A 120 -6.86 -16.47 16.65
N ILE A 121 -6.42 -15.53 17.47
CA ILE A 121 -6.07 -15.76 18.88
C ILE A 121 -7.19 -15.33 19.82
N SER A 122 -7.38 -16.09 20.90
CA SER A 122 -8.34 -15.77 21.97
C SER A 122 -7.75 -14.76 22.97
N ARG A 123 -8.61 -14.14 23.80
CA ARG A 123 -8.18 -13.22 24.87
C ARG A 123 -7.09 -13.79 25.79
N LYS A 124 -7.10 -15.11 26.02
CA LYS A 124 -6.13 -15.81 26.89
C LYS A 124 -4.73 -15.92 26.27
N GLU A 125 -4.59 -15.68 24.98
CA GLU A 125 -3.33 -15.77 24.23
C GLU A 125 -2.72 -14.38 23.94
N ILE A 126 -3.43 -13.31 24.30
CA ILE A 126 -2.94 -11.93 24.25
C ILE A 126 -2.22 -11.65 25.59
N PRO A 127 -0.91 -11.34 25.60
CA PRO A 127 -0.19 -11.04 26.84
C PRO A 127 -0.76 -9.82 27.57
N ASP A 128 -0.95 -9.90 28.89
CA ASP A 128 -1.53 -8.79 29.66
C ASP A 128 -0.61 -7.56 29.71
N PHE A 129 0.70 -7.72 29.51
CA PHE A 129 1.61 -6.59 29.27
C PHE A 129 1.26 -5.85 27.97
N PHE A 130 0.95 -6.57 26.87
CA PHE A 130 0.50 -5.97 25.62
C PHE A 130 -0.79 -5.16 25.82
N VAL A 131 -1.76 -5.71 26.55
CA VAL A 131 -3.01 -5.01 26.89
C VAL A 131 -2.74 -3.74 27.70
N THR A 132 -1.89 -3.83 28.72
CA THR A 132 -1.53 -2.70 29.59
C THR A 132 -0.78 -1.60 28.83
N ALA A 133 0.15 -1.99 27.96
CA ALA A 133 0.89 -1.08 27.09
C ALA A 133 -0.02 -0.37 26.08
N LEU A 134 -0.92 -1.12 25.43
CA LEU A 134 -1.90 -0.59 24.48
C LEU A 134 -2.81 0.45 25.15
N GLN A 135 -3.30 0.17 26.36
CA GLN A 135 -4.13 1.12 27.12
C GLN A 135 -3.33 2.35 27.57
N ALA A 136 -2.08 2.19 28.03
CA ALA A 136 -1.26 3.34 28.39
C ALA A 136 -0.99 4.29 27.20
N ARG A 137 -0.82 3.74 25.98
CA ARG A 137 -0.50 4.49 24.76
C ARG A 137 -1.73 5.06 24.04
N GLU A 138 -2.69 4.22 23.68
CA GLU A 138 -3.82 4.58 22.81
C GLU A 138 -5.07 4.99 23.61
N ASP A 139 -5.45 4.22 24.65
CA ASP A 139 -6.75 4.38 25.31
C ASP A 139 -6.71 4.02 26.81
N LYS A 140 -6.35 5.00 27.66
CA LYS A 140 -6.19 4.81 29.11
C LYS A 140 -7.48 4.36 29.81
N ARG A 141 -8.65 4.60 29.21
CA ARG A 141 -9.94 4.32 29.83
C ARG A 141 -10.78 3.32 29.05
N PHE A 142 -10.14 2.51 28.22
CA PHE A 142 -10.79 1.47 27.44
C PHE A 142 -11.76 0.62 28.28
N PHE A 143 -11.36 0.14 29.46
CA PHE A 143 -12.24 -0.67 30.32
C PHE A 143 -13.34 0.12 31.07
N THR A 144 -13.36 1.46 31.04
CA THR A 144 -14.28 2.29 31.87
C THR A 144 -15.17 3.28 31.10
N HIS A 145 -14.92 3.54 29.81
CA HIS A 145 -15.87 4.27 28.96
C HIS A 145 -16.81 3.30 28.21
N HIS A 146 -17.89 3.81 27.61
CA HIS A 146 -18.75 3.04 26.69
C HIS A 146 -18.65 3.66 25.28
N GLY A 147 -17.86 3.06 24.39
CA GLY A 147 -17.62 3.51 23.01
C GLY A 147 -16.69 4.72 22.89
N VAL A 148 -16.98 5.82 23.60
CA VAL A 148 -16.28 7.10 23.48
C VAL A 148 -15.87 7.63 24.86
N ASP A 149 -14.59 7.94 25.06
CA ASP A 149 -14.15 8.68 26.25
C ASP A 149 -14.44 10.18 26.11
N ILE A 150 -15.67 10.58 26.44
CA ILE A 150 -16.15 11.98 26.42
C ILE A 150 -15.24 12.90 27.25
N SER A 151 -14.77 12.46 28.42
CA SER A 151 -13.89 13.26 29.28
C SER A 151 -12.40 13.14 28.94
N GLY A 152 -12.05 12.28 27.98
CA GLY A 152 -10.78 12.26 27.28
C GLY A 152 -10.80 13.27 26.13
N LEU A 153 -11.87 13.23 25.32
CA LEU A 153 -12.16 14.18 24.24
C LEU A 153 -12.14 15.63 24.75
N VAL A 154 -12.95 15.98 25.76
CA VAL A 154 -12.98 17.35 26.34
C VAL A 154 -11.59 17.80 26.81
N ARG A 155 -10.82 16.90 27.45
CA ARG A 155 -9.47 17.19 27.96
C ARG A 155 -8.44 17.37 26.84
N ALA A 156 -8.57 16.61 25.76
CA ALA A 156 -7.76 16.75 24.56
C ALA A 156 -8.10 18.05 23.80
N THR A 157 -9.39 18.42 23.69
CA THR A 157 -9.83 19.70 23.11
C THR A 157 -9.27 20.88 23.92
N MET A 158 -9.34 20.83 25.25
CA MET A 158 -8.77 21.88 26.13
C MET A 158 -7.25 22.02 25.94
N ARG A 159 -6.50 20.92 25.82
CA ARG A 159 -5.06 20.96 25.56
C ARG A 159 -4.69 21.41 24.14
N ASN A 160 -5.36 20.90 23.11
CA ASN A 160 -5.10 21.31 21.74
C ASN A 160 -5.37 22.82 21.54
N ALA A 161 -6.26 23.41 22.35
CA ALA A 161 -6.50 24.85 22.42
C ALA A 161 -5.43 25.65 23.20
N SER A 162 -4.81 25.09 24.26
CA SER A 162 -3.68 25.74 24.96
C SER A 162 -2.36 25.62 24.20
N ASP A 163 -2.13 24.47 23.57
CA ASP A 163 -0.83 24.07 23.02
C ASP A 163 -0.70 24.45 21.53
N MET A 164 -1.71 25.13 20.97
CA MET A 164 -1.89 25.51 19.55
C MET A 164 -1.60 24.39 18.53
N SER A 165 -1.64 23.13 18.94
CA SER A 165 -1.23 21.99 18.11
C SER A 165 -2.22 20.83 18.21
N PHE A 166 -2.67 20.34 17.06
CA PHE A 166 -3.61 19.22 16.96
C PHE A 166 -2.91 17.86 17.12
N THR A 167 -2.11 17.70 18.17
CA THR A 167 -1.17 16.58 18.34
C THR A 167 -1.77 15.36 19.06
N GLN A 168 -2.82 15.53 19.86
CA GLN A 168 -3.51 14.44 20.58
C GLN A 168 -4.80 14.02 19.85
N GLY A 169 -4.84 12.76 19.40
CA GLY A 169 -5.98 12.18 18.69
C GLY A 169 -7.00 11.57 19.65
N ALA A 170 -8.21 12.13 19.70
CA ALA A 170 -9.28 11.68 20.59
C ALA A 170 -10.12 10.53 19.98
N SER A 171 -9.50 9.37 19.73
CA SER A 171 -10.18 8.18 19.19
C SER A 171 -9.91 6.96 20.07
N THR A 172 -10.97 6.37 20.64
CA THR A 172 -10.88 5.15 21.46
C THR A 172 -10.55 3.91 20.62
N LEU A 173 -10.12 2.82 21.26
CA LEU A 173 -9.88 1.55 20.57
C LEU A 173 -11.13 1.05 19.83
N THR A 174 -12.32 1.22 20.40
CA THR A 174 -13.59 0.85 19.76
C THR A 174 -13.87 1.68 18.50
N MET A 175 -13.53 2.97 18.48
CA MET A 175 -13.64 3.81 17.28
C MET A 175 -12.63 3.42 16.21
N GLN A 176 -11.42 3.03 16.62
CA GLN A 176 -10.41 2.50 15.70
C GLN A 176 -10.83 1.15 15.11
N LEU A 177 -11.44 0.26 15.92
CA LEU A 177 -12.05 -0.98 15.44
C LEU A 177 -13.17 -0.68 14.43
N ALA A 178 -14.16 0.14 14.78
CA ALA A 178 -15.28 0.50 13.90
C ALA A 178 -14.81 1.06 12.54
N ARG A 179 -13.87 2.02 12.55
CA ARG A 179 -13.25 2.59 11.35
C ARG A 179 -12.60 1.51 10.46
N ASN A 180 -11.86 0.60 11.09
CA ASN A 180 -11.10 -0.44 10.38
C ASN A 180 -11.97 -1.65 9.96
N SER A 181 -13.12 -1.88 10.60
CA SER A 181 -14.05 -2.99 10.32
C SER A 181 -15.02 -2.69 9.19
N PHE A 182 -15.42 -1.43 9.02
CA PHE A 182 -16.43 -1.01 8.03
C PHE A 182 -15.85 -0.08 6.96
N GLU A 183 -14.54 -0.20 6.72
CA GLU A 183 -13.77 0.50 5.68
C GLU A 183 -14.18 1.96 5.47
N LEU A 184 -14.26 2.71 6.58
CA LEU A 184 -14.64 4.11 6.55
C LEU A 184 -13.45 4.94 6.05
N ARG A 185 -13.26 4.98 4.72
CA ARG A 185 -12.07 5.50 4.03
C ARG A 185 -11.92 7.02 4.09
N GLU A 186 -13.00 7.79 3.94
CA GLU A 186 -12.93 9.27 3.83
C GLU A 186 -12.64 10.00 5.16
N LYS A 187 -11.67 10.91 5.19
CA LYS A 187 -11.32 11.75 6.37
C LYS A 187 -12.32 12.92 6.60
N SER A 188 -13.61 12.61 6.72
CA SER A 188 -14.70 13.58 6.94
C SER A 188 -15.24 13.59 8.39
N LEU A 189 -15.99 14.65 8.74
CA LEU A 189 -16.79 14.70 9.98
C LEU A 189 -17.92 13.64 9.96
N HIS A 190 -18.47 13.35 8.79
CA HIS A 190 -19.46 12.29 8.57
C HIS A 190 -18.94 10.93 9.03
N ARG A 191 -17.74 10.52 8.56
CA ARG A 191 -17.07 9.32 9.09
C ARG A 191 -16.92 9.38 10.61
N LYS A 192 -16.51 10.52 11.16
CA LYS A 192 -16.24 10.59 12.61
C LYS A 192 -17.50 10.40 13.46
N LEU A 193 -18.66 10.84 12.96
CA LEU A 193 -19.96 10.57 13.59
C LEU A 193 -20.43 9.12 13.40
N LEU A 194 -20.15 8.49 12.24
CA LEU A 194 -20.38 7.05 12.03
C LEU A 194 -19.50 6.19 12.96
N GLU A 195 -18.21 6.53 13.13
CA GLU A 195 -17.33 5.85 14.09
C GLU A 195 -17.96 5.86 15.49
N ILE A 196 -18.50 7.00 15.95
CA ILE A 196 -19.17 7.12 17.26
C ILE A 196 -20.39 6.19 17.33
N ALA A 197 -21.31 6.29 16.36
CA ALA A 197 -22.56 5.52 16.37
C ALA A 197 -22.33 4.01 16.30
N ILE A 198 -21.39 3.56 15.46
CA ILE A 198 -21.01 2.15 15.35
C ILE A 198 -20.29 1.67 16.63
N SER A 199 -19.39 2.47 17.22
CA SER A 199 -18.76 2.11 18.50
C SER A 199 -19.76 1.93 19.63
N LEU A 200 -20.77 2.79 19.72
CA LEU A 200 -21.84 2.66 20.73
C LEU A 200 -22.64 1.37 20.54
N ARG A 201 -22.93 0.95 19.30
CA ARG A 201 -23.59 -0.35 19.00
C ARG A 201 -22.71 -1.55 19.35
N ILE A 202 -21.42 -1.50 19.03
CA ILE A 202 -20.44 -2.54 19.39
C ILE A 202 -20.40 -2.71 20.92
N GLU A 203 -20.29 -1.61 21.67
CA GLU A 203 -20.15 -1.62 23.13
C GLU A 203 -21.43 -1.95 23.90
N ALA A 204 -22.59 -1.82 23.25
CA ALA A 204 -23.86 -2.33 23.77
C ALA A 204 -24.04 -3.84 23.54
N SER A 205 -23.22 -4.46 22.68
CA SER A 205 -23.41 -5.84 22.19
C SER A 205 -22.26 -6.79 22.55
N TYR A 206 -21.07 -6.27 22.84
CA TYR A 206 -19.85 -7.05 23.08
C TYR A 206 -19.14 -6.60 24.35
N SER A 207 -18.53 -7.55 25.07
CA SER A 207 -17.70 -7.24 26.22
C SER A 207 -16.38 -6.58 25.82
N LYS A 208 -15.74 -5.88 26.76
CA LYS A 208 -14.44 -5.23 26.52
C LYS A 208 -13.36 -6.19 26.06
N ASP A 209 -13.33 -7.42 26.57
CA ASP A 209 -12.38 -8.44 26.12
C ASP A 209 -12.71 -8.97 24.71
N GLN A 210 -13.99 -9.04 24.32
CA GLN A 210 -14.37 -9.38 22.94
C GLN A 210 -13.96 -8.27 21.96
N ILE A 211 -14.18 -7.00 22.32
CA ILE A 211 -13.78 -5.82 21.54
C ILE A 211 -12.26 -5.74 21.40
N LEU A 212 -11.53 -5.95 22.51
CA LEU A 212 -10.07 -6.03 22.52
C LEU A 212 -9.56 -7.17 21.63
N THR A 213 -10.16 -8.36 21.74
CA THR A 213 -9.77 -9.52 20.93
C THR A 213 -10.05 -9.28 19.44
N ALA A 214 -11.18 -8.67 19.08
CA ALA A 214 -11.48 -8.26 17.71
C ALA A 214 -10.45 -7.24 17.17
N TYR A 215 -10.14 -6.20 17.96
CA TYR A 215 -9.13 -5.20 17.61
C TYR A 215 -7.74 -5.83 17.40
N VAL A 216 -7.28 -6.66 18.34
CA VAL A 216 -5.94 -7.28 18.32
C VAL A 216 -5.77 -8.32 17.20
N ASN A 217 -6.85 -8.95 16.74
CA ASN A 217 -6.83 -9.83 15.56
C ASN A 217 -6.93 -9.08 14.22
N ARG A 218 -7.42 -7.83 14.18
CA ARG A 218 -7.66 -7.07 12.94
C ARG A 218 -6.65 -5.95 12.67
N ILE A 219 -6.05 -5.35 13.70
CA ILE A 219 -5.17 -4.19 13.56
C ILE A 219 -3.94 -4.51 12.71
N TYR A 220 -3.55 -3.57 11.85
CA TYR A 220 -2.42 -3.69 10.95
C TYR A 220 -1.11 -3.26 11.63
N PHE A 221 -0.09 -4.12 11.58
CA PHE A 221 1.23 -3.92 12.17
C PHE A 221 2.33 -3.61 11.14
N GLY A 222 1.98 -3.42 9.86
CA GLY A 222 2.96 -3.16 8.80
C GLY A 222 3.46 -4.46 8.15
N SER A 223 4.18 -4.36 7.03
CA SER A 223 4.83 -5.52 6.39
C SER A 223 3.88 -6.71 6.14
N GLY A 224 2.64 -6.44 5.71
CA GLY A 224 1.59 -7.45 5.50
C GLY A 224 0.96 -8.06 6.76
N CYS A 225 1.32 -7.61 7.97
CA CYS A 225 0.82 -8.20 9.21
C CYS A 225 -0.52 -7.61 9.64
N HIS A 226 -1.61 -8.34 9.44
CA HIS A 226 -2.89 -8.08 10.12
C HIS A 226 -3.06 -9.04 11.30
N GLY A 227 -3.19 -8.48 12.51
CA GLY A 227 -3.33 -9.24 13.75
C GLY A 227 -2.00 -9.54 14.46
N LEU A 228 -2.08 -9.70 15.79
CA LEU A 228 -0.92 -9.82 16.68
C LEU A 228 -0.13 -11.12 16.50
N GLU A 229 -0.81 -12.24 16.21
CA GLU A 229 -0.17 -13.54 15.95
C GLU A 229 0.71 -13.50 14.70
N GLU A 230 0.21 -12.91 13.61
CA GLU A 230 0.98 -12.72 12.37
C GLU A 230 2.20 -11.80 12.62
N ALA A 231 1.99 -10.68 13.31
CA ALA A 231 3.08 -9.76 13.66
C ALA A 231 4.15 -10.41 14.55
N ALA A 232 3.75 -11.22 15.54
CA ALA A 232 4.67 -11.97 16.40
C ALA A 232 5.52 -12.96 15.59
N ARG A 233 4.89 -13.75 14.73
CA ARG A 233 5.56 -14.74 13.87
C ARG A 233 6.46 -14.09 12.83
N ARG A 234 6.03 -13.00 12.21
CA ARG A 234 6.74 -12.29 11.14
C ARG A 234 7.94 -11.50 11.64
N TYR A 235 7.83 -10.82 12.78
CA TYR A 235 8.90 -9.97 13.32
C TYR A 235 9.83 -10.69 14.31
N PHE A 236 9.33 -11.66 15.07
CA PHE A 236 10.08 -12.28 16.18
C PHE A 236 10.14 -13.81 16.14
N GLY A 237 9.30 -14.47 15.34
CA GLY A 237 9.30 -15.94 15.18
C GLY A 237 8.57 -16.70 16.30
N VAL A 238 7.88 -15.99 17.20
CA VAL A 238 7.10 -16.55 18.31
C VAL A 238 5.59 -16.43 18.05
N SER A 239 4.76 -17.16 18.79
CA SER A 239 3.31 -16.85 18.89
C SER A 239 3.08 -15.58 19.70
N ALA A 240 1.89 -14.98 19.58
CA ALA A 240 1.49 -13.82 20.37
C ALA A 240 1.63 -14.07 21.89
N SER A 241 1.28 -15.28 22.34
CA SER A 241 1.43 -15.73 23.73
C SER A 241 2.88 -15.85 24.21
N GLY A 242 3.85 -15.90 23.29
CA GLY A 242 5.29 -15.96 23.57
C GLY A 242 6.01 -14.62 23.43
N LEU A 243 5.30 -13.51 23.20
CA LEU A 243 5.90 -12.18 23.13
C LEU A 243 6.37 -11.71 24.50
N SER A 244 7.63 -11.27 24.58
CA SER A 244 8.16 -10.53 25.73
C SER A 244 7.63 -9.10 25.82
N ASP A 245 7.67 -8.49 27.00
CA ASP A 245 7.29 -7.09 27.28
C ASP A 245 7.93 -6.09 26.30
N ASN A 246 9.20 -6.33 25.95
CA ASN A 246 10.01 -5.52 25.02
C ASN A 246 9.44 -5.55 23.60
N GLN A 247 9.03 -6.73 23.14
CA GLN A 247 8.39 -6.96 21.85
C GLN A 247 6.96 -6.41 21.86
N CYS A 248 6.21 -6.62 22.94
CA CYS A 248 4.87 -6.06 23.14
C CYS A 248 4.87 -4.54 23.05
N ALA A 249 5.78 -3.87 23.77
CA ALA A 249 5.92 -2.40 23.73
C ALA A 249 6.29 -1.89 22.32
N LEU A 250 7.08 -2.63 21.55
CA LEU A 250 7.39 -2.28 20.16
C LEU A 250 6.15 -2.41 19.27
N LEU A 251 5.43 -3.54 19.35
CA LEU A 251 4.22 -3.77 18.55
C LEU A 251 3.13 -2.75 18.86
N VAL A 252 2.94 -2.36 20.13
CA VAL A 252 2.04 -1.24 20.47
C VAL A 252 2.54 0.08 19.89
N GLY A 253 3.85 0.34 19.93
CA GLY A 253 4.44 1.58 19.45
C GLY A 253 4.26 1.85 17.94
N ILE A 254 4.23 0.79 17.12
CA ILE A 254 4.13 0.93 15.66
C ILE A 254 2.69 1.13 15.14
N ILE A 255 1.65 0.79 15.92
CA ILE A 255 0.22 0.84 15.52
C ILE A 255 -0.18 2.18 14.88
N ARG A 256 0.33 3.31 15.40
CA ARG A 256 0.00 4.66 14.90
C ARG A 256 0.42 4.91 13.45
N ALA A 257 1.53 4.33 13.00
CA ALA A 257 2.05 4.48 11.64
C ALA A 257 2.89 3.24 11.23
N PRO A 258 2.25 2.10 10.93
CA PRO A 258 2.94 0.82 10.89
C PRO A 258 4.00 0.69 9.79
N HIS A 259 3.78 1.32 8.63
CA HIS A 259 4.79 1.40 7.56
C HIS A 259 6.01 2.23 8.00
N ALA A 260 5.76 3.47 8.48
CA ALA A 260 6.81 4.43 8.83
C ALA A 260 7.69 4.01 10.03
N PHE A 261 7.16 3.12 10.88
CA PHE A 261 7.84 2.58 12.04
C PHE A 261 8.07 1.05 11.96
N SER A 262 7.94 0.42 10.79
CA SER A 262 8.20 -1.01 10.63
C SER A 262 9.62 -1.37 11.11
N PRO A 263 9.79 -2.36 12.02
CA PRO A 263 11.10 -2.69 12.57
C PRO A 263 12.06 -3.26 11.53
N LEU A 264 11.56 -3.77 10.40
CA LEU A 264 12.36 -4.31 9.30
C LEU A 264 12.97 -3.23 8.40
N ARG A 265 12.25 -2.12 8.18
CA ARG A 265 12.69 -1.00 7.33
C ARG A 265 13.30 0.16 8.12
N ALA A 266 12.89 0.33 9.38
CA ALA A 266 13.21 1.50 10.19
C ALA A 266 13.44 1.15 11.68
N GLN A 267 14.27 0.13 11.94
CA GLN A 267 14.52 -0.43 13.28
C GLN A 267 14.72 0.62 14.39
N GLN A 268 15.53 1.67 14.17
CA GLN A 268 15.73 2.73 15.17
C GLN A 268 14.47 3.55 15.46
N LYS A 269 13.61 3.80 14.45
CA LYS A 269 12.32 4.48 14.65
C LYS A 269 11.34 3.58 15.43
N ALA A 270 11.33 2.28 15.14
CA ALA A 270 10.55 1.28 15.89
C ALA A 270 10.98 1.22 17.37
N ILE A 271 12.29 1.18 17.63
CA ILE A 271 12.88 1.25 18.98
C ILE A 271 12.51 2.55 19.68
N HIS A 272 12.50 3.69 18.98
CA HIS A 272 12.06 4.96 19.57
C HIS A 272 10.56 4.93 19.95
N GLN A 273 9.68 4.37 19.12
CA GLN A 273 8.26 4.21 19.49
C GLN A 273 8.04 3.21 20.64
N ARG A 274 8.80 2.11 20.72
CA ARG A 274 8.83 1.23 21.90
C ARG A 274 9.18 2.02 23.16
N ASP A 275 10.25 2.81 23.09
CA ASP A 275 10.76 3.58 24.22
C ASP A 275 9.78 4.64 24.71
N GLU A 276 9.02 5.23 23.78
CA GLU A 276 7.89 6.12 24.00
C GLU A 276 6.69 5.42 24.69
N VAL A 277 6.36 4.18 24.32
CA VAL A 277 5.35 3.37 25.02
C VAL A 277 5.79 3.07 26.46
N LEU A 278 7.04 2.68 26.68
CA LEU A 278 7.56 2.41 28.03
C LEU A 278 7.62 3.68 28.89
N ALA A 279 8.03 4.82 28.32
CA ALA A 279 7.99 6.12 29.00
C ALA A 279 6.55 6.54 29.35
N ARG A 280 5.59 6.25 28.47
CA ARG A 280 4.16 6.46 28.69
C ARG A 280 3.62 5.59 29.84
N MET A 281 3.95 4.30 29.88
CA MET A 281 3.58 3.39 30.97
C MET A 281 4.12 3.86 32.34
N VAL A 282 5.36 4.36 32.38
CA VAL A 282 5.95 4.97 33.59
C VAL A 282 5.20 6.24 34.00
N LYS A 283 4.83 7.10 33.04
CA LYS A 283 4.09 8.35 33.31
C LYS A 283 2.68 8.11 33.84
N GLU A 284 2.04 7.01 33.46
CA GLU A 284 0.72 6.61 33.95
C GLU A 284 0.78 5.68 35.17
N SER A 285 1.97 5.51 35.78
CA SER A 285 2.26 4.71 36.98
C SER A 285 1.98 3.21 36.90
N VAL A 286 1.83 2.64 35.69
CA VAL A 286 1.64 1.19 35.48
C VAL A 286 2.96 0.42 35.31
N LEU A 287 4.10 1.12 35.29
CA LEU A 287 5.43 0.54 35.18
C LEU A 287 6.44 1.37 35.98
N THR A 288 7.42 0.74 36.63
CA THR A 288 8.47 1.47 37.37
C THR A 288 9.57 1.96 36.42
N LYS A 289 10.30 3.03 36.79
CA LYS A 289 11.48 3.50 36.06
C LYS A 289 12.57 2.41 35.93
N ALA A 290 12.66 1.50 36.92
CA ALA A 290 13.58 0.37 36.91
C ALA A 290 13.17 -0.69 35.88
N GLY A 291 11.92 -1.18 35.95
CA GLY A 291 11.40 -2.16 34.99
C GLY A 291 11.40 -1.64 33.55
N ALA A 292 11.09 -0.36 33.33
CA ALA A 292 11.22 0.26 32.02
C ALA A 292 12.67 0.31 31.48
N LYS A 293 13.68 0.35 32.35
CA LYS A 293 15.11 0.27 31.95
C LYS A 293 15.51 -1.18 31.65
N GLU A 294 15.04 -2.12 32.47
CA GLU A 294 15.25 -3.56 32.32
C GLU A 294 14.67 -4.09 31.00
N ILE A 295 13.40 -3.81 30.73
CA ILE A 295 12.71 -4.19 29.48
C ILE A 295 13.47 -3.65 28.26
N LYS A 296 13.96 -2.39 28.30
CA LYS A 296 14.76 -1.81 27.21
C LYS A 296 16.09 -2.51 26.97
N GLY A 297 16.72 -3.05 28.02
CA GLY A 297 18.00 -3.76 27.97
C GLY A 297 17.90 -5.22 27.53
N SER A 298 16.71 -5.82 27.60
CA SER A 298 16.46 -7.17 27.08
C SER A 298 16.61 -7.25 25.55
N LYS A 299 16.89 -8.44 25.01
CA LYS A 299 17.02 -8.65 23.56
C LYS A 299 15.65 -8.59 22.87
N LEU A 300 15.54 -7.81 21.79
CA LEU A 300 14.31 -7.71 20.99
C LEU A 300 14.00 -8.96 20.15
N GLY A 301 15.01 -9.76 19.78
CA GLY A 301 14.81 -11.00 19.01
C GLY A 301 14.20 -10.80 17.62
N LEU A 302 14.48 -9.68 16.94
CA LEU A 302 13.99 -9.44 15.58
C LEU A 302 14.58 -10.48 14.60
N ARG A 303 13.74 -11.08 13.76
CA ARG A 303 14.17 -12.00 12.69
C ARG A 303 14.97 -11.25 11.63
N SER A 304 16.17 -11.74 11.33
CA SER A 304 17.01 -11.25 10.23
C SER A 304 16.68 -11.98 8.93
N GLY A 305 15.59 -11.61 8.27
CA GLY A 305 15.22 -12.14 6.95
C GLY A 305 13.74 -12.44 6.76
N LEU A 306 13.38 -12.84 5.54
CA LEU A 306 12.11 -13.49 5.21
C LEU A 306 12.29 -15.01 5.34
N ASP A 307 12.06 -15.55 6.53
CA ASP A 307 12.00 -17.00 6.74
C ASP A 307 10.69 -17.58 6.13
N ASN A 308 10.68 -17.69 4.80
CA ASN A 308 9.52 -18.08 4.00
C ASN A 308 9.68 -19.49 3.42
N SER A 309 9.58 -20.52 4.26
CA SER A 309 9.46 -21.91 3.81
C SER A 309 8.16 -22.11 3.02
N GLY A 310 8.26 -22.19 1.68
CA GLY A 310 7.14 -22.55 0.79
C GLY A 310 6.92 -21.66 -0.44
N SER A 311 7.44 -20.42 -0.48
CA SER A 311 7.23 -19.52 -1.63
C SER A 311 8.44 -19.43 -2.56
N SER A 312 8.24 -19.67 -3.85
CA SER A 312 9.28 -19.59 -4.89
C SER A 312 10.05 -18.26 -4.91
N PRO A 313 11.30 -18.21 -5.39
CA PRO A 313 12.09 -16.97 -5.48
C PRO A 313 11.39 -15.86 -6.29
N ALA A 314 10.58 -16.23 -7.28
CA ALA A 314 9.80 -15.27 -8.07
C ALA A 314 8.63 -14.68 -7.27
N LEU A 315 7.90 -15.53 -6.55
CA LEU A 315 6.84 -15.09 -5.63
C LEU A 315 7.40 -14.14 -4.57
N GLN A 316 8.63 -14.39 -4.08
CA GLN A 316 9.32 -13.48 -3.17
C GLN A 316 9.70 -12.14 -3.83
N ALA A 317 10.12 -12.14 -5.09
CA ALA A 317 10.40 -10.92 -5.85
C ALA A 317 9.13 -10.07 -6.09
N VAL A 318 8.04 -10.70 -6.51
CA VAL A 318 6.73 -10.05 -6.72
C VAL A 318 6.18 -9.53 -5.39
N ARG A 319 6.21 -10.34 -4.33
CA ARG A 319 5.81 -9.92 -2.96
C ARG A 319 6.62 -8.71 -2.51
N ARG A 320 7.95 -8.70 -2.65
CA ARG A 320 8.82 -7.58 -2.26
C ARG A 320 8.46 -6.28 -3.01
N HIS A 321 8.39 -6.36 -4.34
CA HIS A 321 8.03 -5.21 -5.17
C HIS A 321 6.65 -4.66 -4.82
N PHE A 322 5.72 -5.54 -4.43
CA PHE A 322 4.39 -5.14 -3.98
C PHE A 322 4.34 -4.61 -2.54
N GLU A 323 5.08 -5.19 -1.59
CA GLU A 323 5.24 -4.63 -0.23
C GLU A 323 5.78 -3.19 -0.31
N GLU A 324 6.74 -2.95 -1.21
CA GLU A 324 7.22 -1.59 -1.50
C GLU A 324 6.14 -0.69 -2.12
N LEU A 325 5.35 -1.18 -3.07
CA LEU A 325 4.24 -0.42 -3.68
C LEU A 325 3.10 -0.10 -2.70
N ILE A 326 2.78 -1.01 -1.77
CA ILE A 326 1.87 -0.78 -0.63
C ILE A 326 2.44 0.33 0.26
N ASP A 327 3.65 0.13 0.77
CA ASP A 327 4.26 1.01 1.77
C ASP A 327 4.44 2.43 1.22
N ASN A 328 4.87 2.56 -0.04
CA ASN A 328 5.06 3.84 -0.72
C ASN A 328 3.75 4.58 -1.05
N ARG A 329 2.59 3.90 -0.91
CA ARG A 329 1.25 4.47 -1.19
C ARG A 329 0.34 4.55 0.04
N GLU A 330 0.84 4.18 1.22
CA GLU A 330 0.04 3.98 2.46
C GLU A 330 -1.25 3.15 2.24
N ILE A 331 -1.18 2.08 1.45
CA ILE A 331 -2.32 1.14 1.31
C ILE A 331 -2.40 0.34 2.61
N ARG A 332 -3.56 0.34 3.29
CA ARG A 332 -3.71 -0.20 4.66
C ARG A 332 -4.53 -1.49 4.71
N ASP A 333 -4.86 -2.01 3.54
CA ASP A 333 -6.02 -2.86 3.32
C ASP A 333 -5.58 -4.30 3.04
N GLY A 334 -6.25 -5.25 3.69
CA GLY A 334 -6.15 -6.68 3.40
C GLY A 334 -7.34 -7.10 2.53
N GLY A 335 -7.11 -8.02 1.58
CA GLY A 335 -8.10 -8.37 0.55
C GLY A 335 -7.78 -7.78 -0.83
N LEU A 336 -6.55 -7.31 -1.03
CA LEU A 336 -6.14 -6.74 -2.31
C LEU A 336 -5.96 -7.85 -3.36
N HIS A 337 -6.58 -7.69 -4.52
CA HIS A 337 -6.40 -8.58 -5.67
C HIS A 337 -5.38 -7.97 -6.64
N LEU A 338 -4.20 -8.58 -6.74
CA LEU A 338 -3.11 -8.17 -7.62
C LEU A 338 -3.14 -9.03 -8.88
N TYR A 339 -3.29 -8.43 -10.05
CA TYR A 339 -3.08 -9.13 -11.31
C TYR A 339 -1.70 -8.76 -11.85
N THR A 340 -0.84 -9.76 -11.97
CA THR A 340 0.54 -9.57 -12.41
C THR A 340 0.69 -9.73 -13.93
N THR A 341 1.91 -9.54 -14.43
CA THR A 341 2.31 -9.91 -15.79
C THR A 341 2.97 -11.27 -15.88
N ILE A 342 3.28 -11.89 -14.72
CA ILE A 342 3.91 -13.20 -14.61
C ILE A 342 2.98 -14.25 -15.20
N ASP A 343 3.57 -15.23 -15.87
CA ASP A 343 2.91 -16.42 -16.40
C ASP A 343 3.39 -17.62 -15.59
N ALA A 344 2.47 -18.42 -15.05
CA ALA A 344 2.81 -19.51 -14.14
C ALA A 344 3.70 -20.59 -14.81
N ALA A 345 3.41 -20.95 -16.07
CA ALA A 345 4.13 -21.98 -16.80
C ALA A 345 5.51 -21.50 -17.26
N ILE A 346 5.63 -20.23 -17.67
CA ILE A 346 6.93 -19.61 -17.96
C ILE A 346 7.76 -19.51 -16.67
N GLN A 347 7.15 -19.19 -15.53
CA GLN A 347 7.85 -19.11 -14.26
C GLN A 347 8.39 -20.47 -13.79
N GLU A 348 7.58 -21.52 -13.87
CA GLU A 348 7.99 -22.89 -13.56
C GLU A 348 9.15 -23.34 -14.47
N LEU A 349 9.00 -23.18 -15.79
CA LEU A 349 10.05 -23.48 -16.78
C LEU A 349 11.40 -22.81 -16.45
N LEU A 350 11.39 -21.54 -16.05
CA LEU A 350 12.61 -20.80 -15.73
C LEU A 350 13.26 -21.29 -14.43
N GLU A 351 12.48 -21.60 -13.39
CA GLU A 351 13.01 -22.17 -12.14
C GLU A 351 13.59 -23.57 -12.36
N ASP A 352 12.95 -24.37 -13.19
CA ASP A 352 13.33 -25.75 -13.50
C ASP A 352 14.62 -25.80 -14.35
N GLU A 353 14.71 -25.00 -15.41
CA GLU A 353 15.89 -24.92 -16.27
C GLU A 353 17.10 -24.26 -15.59
N VAL A 354 16.89 -23.24 -14.74
CA VAL A 354 17.95 -22.68 -13.90
C VAL A 354 18.42 -23.69 -12.85
N THR A 355 17.53 -24.49 -12.28
CA THR A 355 17.90 -25.56 -11.33
C THR A 355 18.76 -26.63 -11.99
N LYS A 356 18.39 -27.11 -13.19
CA LYS A 356 19.19 -28.07 -13.98
C LYS A 356 20.58 -27.50 -14.34
N LEU A 357 20.62 -26.26 -14.80
CA LEU A 357 21.88 -25.54 -15.10
C LEU A 357 22.79 -25.47 -13.85
N LEU A 358 22.25 -25.08 -12.70
CA LEU A 358 22.98 -24.90 -11.44
C LEU A 358 23.45 -26.21 -10.79
N GLN A 359 22.93 -27.36 -11.24
CA GLN A 359 23.41 -28.71 -10.92
C GLN A 359 24.49 -29.20 -11.91
N ALA A 360 24.42 -28.77 -13.17
CA ALA A 360 25.33 -29.20 -14.24
C ALA A 360 26.68 -28.43 -14.30
N ILE A 361 26.89 -27.44 -13.43
CA ILE A 361 28.08 -26.57 -13.44
C ILE A 361 28.89 -26.65 -12.12
N PRO A 362 30.23 -26.62 -12.19
CA PRO A 362 31.11 -26.71 -11.02
C PRO A 362 31.14 -25.41 -10.20
N ASP A 363 31.80 -25.45 -9.04
CA ASP A 363 32.18 -24.28 -8.21
C ASP A 363 31.01 -23.40 -7.68
N THR A 364 29.79 -23.97 -7.71
CA THR A 364 28.56 -23.41 -7.12
C THR A 364 28.29 -21.90 -7.37
N PRO A 365 28.44 -21.37 -8.61
CA PRO A 365 28.02 -20.01 -8.94
C PRO A 365 26.51 -19.82 -8.74
N GLU A 366 26.10 -18.57 -8.64
CA GLU A 366 24.72 -18.14 -8.68
C GLU A 366 24.28 -17.95 -10.14
N ALA A 367 22.97 -18.00 -10.37
CA ALA A 367 22.37 -17.69 -11.66
C ALA A 367 21.16 -16.77 -11.48
N ALA A 368 20.82 -16.04 -12.53
CA ALA A 368 19.62 -15.22 -12.60
C ALA A 368 19.06 -15.26 -14.01
N VAL A 369 17.74 -15.35 -14.14
CA VAL A 369 17.06 -15.28 -15.44
C VAL A 369 15.84 -14.38 -15.36
N ILE A 370 15.53 -13.70 -16.45
CA ILE A 370 14.29 -12.93 -16.59
C ILE A 370 13.73 -13.10 -18.00
N CYS A 371 12.43 -13.39 -18.10
CA CYS A 371 11.68 -13.40 -19.34
C CYS A 371 10.80 -12.14 -19.41
N LEU A 372 10.95 -11.36 -20.47
CA LEU A 372 10.27 -10.11 -20.73
C LEU A 372 9.47 -10.21 -22.03
N ASP A 373 8.20 -9.82 -22.02
CA ASP A 373 7.46 -9.51 -23.24
C ASP A 373 7.98 -8.17 -23.79
N PRO A 374 8.65 -8.15 -24.96
CA PRO A 374 9.29 -6.96 -25.48
C PRO A 374 8.26 -5.97 -26.07
N GLY A 375 7.03 -6.42 -26.35
CA GLY A 375 5.95 -5.57 -26.85
C GLY A 375 5.25 -4.79 -25.76
N THR A 376 4.93 -5.44 -24.63
CA THR A 376 4.22 -4.78 -23.52
C THR A 376 5.13 -4.22 -22.44
N GLY A 377 6.31 -4.82 -22.24
CA GLY A 377 7.14 -4.61 -21.05
C GLY A 377 6.71 -5.45 -19.83
N GLY A 378 5.72 -6.33 -19.97
CA GLY A 378 5.34 -7.23 -18.89
C GLY A 378 6.43 -8.28 -18.62
N VAL A 379 6.91 -8.37 -17.39
CA VAL A 379 7.81 -9.46 -16.98
C VAL A 379 6.98 -10.74 -16.86
N ARG A 380 7.34 -11.77 -17.62
CA ARG A 380 6.64 -13.07 -17.69
C ARG A 380 7.15 -14.09 -16.70
N GLY A 381 8.43 -14.01 -16.33
CA GLY A 381 9.02 -14.86 -15.31
C GLY A 381 10.40 -14.38 -14.88
N ILE A 382 10.84 -14.75 -13.69
CA ILE A 382 12.05 -14.23 -13.05
C ILE A 382 12.64 -15.22 -12.03
N VAL A 383 13.97 -15.39 -12.02
CA VAL A 383 14.69 -16.15 -10.97
C VAL A 383 15.89 -15.32 -10.53
N GLY A 384 16.05 -15.12 -9.22
CA GLY A 384 17.05 -14.22 -8.63
C GLY A 384 18.28 -14.89 -8.00
N GLY A 385 18.38 -16.22 -8.08
CA GLY A 385 19.41 -17.02 -7.41
C GLY A 385 19.03 -18.49 -7.25
N ARG A 386 19.91 -19.26 -6.62
CA ARG A 386 19.65 -20.63 -6.13
C ARG A 386 18.42 -20.65 -5.22
N ALA A 387 17.51 -21.60 -5.47
CA ALA A 387 16.26 -21.76 -4.73
C ALA A 387 16.43 -22.04 -3.22
N THR A 388 17.63 -22.47 -2.79
CA THR A 388 17.98 -22.74 -1.38
C THR A 388 18.55 -21.53 -0.62
N GLY A 389 18.71 -20.38 -1.27
CA GLY A 389 19.26 -19.18 -0.63
C GLY A 389 18.18 -18.33 0.04
N ASN A 390 18.24 -18.16 1.37
CA ASN A 390 17.47 -17.14 2.13
C ASN A 390 17.96 -15.70 1.86
N SER A 391 18.32 -15.39 0.62
CA SER A 391 18.86 -14.10 0.20
C SER A 391 17.75 -13.14 -0.21
N LEU A 392 17.67 -12.00 0.47
CA LEU A 392 16.79 -10.89 0.07
C LEU A 392 17.28 -10.15 -1.18
N PHE A 393 18.36 -10.60 -1.83
CA PHE A 393 18.94 -10.00 -3.03
C PHE A 393 18.45 -10.76 -4.28
N ASN A 394 17.67 -10.10 -5.14
CA ASN A 394 17.22 -10.68 -6.41
C ASN A 394 18.18 -10.26 -7.52
N ARG A 395 19.04 -11.18 -7.95
CA ARG A 395 20.11 -10.88 -8.92
C ARG A 395 19.58 -10.50 -10.31
N ALA A 396 18.34 -10.84 -10.66
CA ALA A 396 17.71 -10.38 -11.91
C ALA A 396 17.33 -8.88 -11.90
N LEU A 397 17.19 -8.27 -10.71
CA LEU A 397 16.81 -6.86 -10.51
C LEU A 397 17.93 -6.02 -9.93
N ASP A 398 18.69 -6.58 -9.00
CA ASP A 398 19.54 -5.86 -8.05
C ASP A 398 21.04 -5.98 -8.39
N ALA A 399 21.46 -7.03 -9.13
CA ALA A 399 22.86 -7.30 -9.42
C ALA A 399 23.32 -6.66 -10.74
N ARG A 400 23.98 -5.50 -10.65
CA ARG A 400 24.70 -4.87 -11.77
C ARG A 400 26.00 -5.63 -12.04
N ARG A 401 26.19 -6.11 -13.27
CA ARG A 401 27.28 -7.00 -13.70
C ARG A 401 27.86 -6.57 -15.03
N ASP A 402 29.16 -6.84 -15.23
CA ASP A 402 29.90 -6.43 -16.42
C ASP A 402 29.43 -7.20 -17.67
N LEU A 403 29.16 -6.47 -18.75
CA LEU A 403 28.64 -7.02 -20.01
C LEU A 403 29.73 -7.63 -20.89
N GLY A 404 30.90 -6.98 -20.95
CA GLY A 404 31.89 -7.28 -21.98
C GLY A 404 31.28 -7.26 -23.38
N ASP A 405 31.62 -8.25 -24.21
CA ASP A 405 31.22 -8.33 -25.62
C ASP A 405 29.70 -8.23 -25.87
N LEU A 406 28.84 -8.53 -24.87
CA LEU A 406 27.39 -8.32 -24.96
C LEU A 406 27.00 -6.88 -25.30
N PHE A 407 27.84 -5.88 -24.99
CA PHE A 407 27.51 -4.48 -25.25
C PHE A 407 27.60 -4.12 -26.75
N THR A 408 28.28 -4.95 -27.55
CA THR A 408 28.57 -4.73 -28.99
C THR A 408 27.35 -4.36 -29.86
N PRO A 409 26.17 -5.01 -29.76
CA PRO A 409 25.02 -4.65 -30.60
C PRO A 409 24.49 -3.24 -30.33
N PHE A 410 24.65 -2.74 -29.09
CA PHE A 410 24.24 -1.38 -28.72
C PHE A 410 25.23 -0.34 -29.24
N ILE A 411 26.53 -0.66 -29.33
CA ILE A 411 27.53 0.15 -30.03
C ILE A 411 27.18 0.26 -31.53
N TYR A 412 26.83 -0.86 -32.18
CA TYR A 412 26.44 -0.84 -33.59
C TYR A 412 25.14 -0.03 -33.84
N ALA A 413 24.15 -0.14 -32.96
CA ALA A 413 22.93 0.66 -33.05
C ALA A 413 23.19 2.16 -32.80
N ALA A 414 24.06 2.49 -31.84
CA ALA A 414 24.50 3.85 -31.55
C ALA A 414 25.25 4.49 -32.74
N ALA A 415 26.09 3.72 -33.45
CA ALA A 415 26.74 4.17 -34.68
C ALA A 415 25.72 4.46 -35.79
N ALA A 416 24.84 3.51 -36.08
CA ALA A 416 23.82 3.67 -37.12
C ALA A 416 22.80 4.79 -36.81
N GLU A 417 22.54 5.07 -35.52
CA GLU A 417 21.75 6.22 -35.06
C GLU A 417 22.44 7.58 -35.29
N ARG A 418 23.78 7.60 -35.38
CA ARG A 418 24.59 8.77 -35.75
C ARG A 418 24.96 8.79 -37.25
N GLY A 419 24.38 7.92 -38.06
CA GLY A 419 24.66 7.82 -39.50
C GLY A 419 26.02 7.20 -39.86
N LEU A 420 26.76 6.70 -38.86
CA LEU A 420 28.01 5.98 -39.06
C LEU A 420 27.73 4.55 -39.54
N GLN A 421 28.69 3.96 -40.24
CA GLN A 421 28.62 2.56 -40.70
C GLN A 421 29.36 1.64 -39.71
N PRO A 422 28.65 0.96 -38.78
CA PRO A 422 29.28 0.03 -37.84
C PRO A 422 30.02 -1.11 -38.55
N VAL A 423 31.23 -1.41 -38.10
CA VAL A 423 32.11 -2.43 -38.70
C VAL A 423 32.04 -3.72 -37.88
N SER A 424 31.57 -4.80 -38.50
CA SER A 424 31.42 -6.10 -37.83
C SER A 424 32.76 -6.61 -37.29
N GLY A 425 32.75 -7.08 -36.03
CA GLY A 425 33.94 -7.54 -35.31
C GLY A 425 34.87 -6.42 -34.83
N GLN A 426 34.53 -5.14 -35.00
CA GLN A 426 35.38 -4.00 -34.60
C GLN A 426 34.67 -3.00 -33.64
N PRO A 427 34.04 -3.45 -32.53
CA PRO A 427 33.32 -2.56 -31.60
C PRO A 427 34.21 -1.45 -31.03
N LEU A 428 35.50 -1.73 -30.78
CA LEU A 428 36.47 -0.72 -30.32
C LEU A 428 36.63 0.43 -31.33
N ARG A 429 36.67 0.13 -32.63
CA ARG A 429 36.79 1.13 -33.69
C ARG A 429 35.51 1.95 -33.79
N THR A 430 34.37 1.28 -33.95
CA THR A 430 33.07 1.93 -34.07
C THR A 430 32.72 2.75 -32.82
N GLY A 431 33.10 2.30 -31.63
CA GLY A 431 32.95 3.06 -30.38
C GLY A 431 33.77 4.35 -30.37
N ARG A 432 35.03 4.32 -30.81
CA ARG A 432 35.87 5.52 -30.99
C ARG A 432 35.31 6.50 -32.04
N GLU A 433 34.71 5.99 -33.11
CA GLU A 433 34.06 6.80 -34.16
C GLU A 433 32.77 7.50 -33.64
N ILE A 434 32.08 6.94 -32.63
CA ILE A 434 30.96 7.61 -31.92
C ILE A 434 31.48 8.60 -30.85
N GLY A 435 32.51 8.21 -30.10
CA GLY A 435 33.02 8.96 -28.96
C GLY A 435 32.29 8.67 -27.63
N THR A 436 33.04 8.77 -26.52
CA THR A 436 32.62 8.30 -25.19
C THR A 436 31.33 8.94 -24.66
N ALA A 437 31.20 10.26 -24.80
CA ALA A 437 30.05 11.00 -24.25
C ALA A 437 28.74 10.67 -24.97
N ASP A 438 28.79 10.59 -26.31
CA ASP A 438 27.64 10.26 -27.14
C ASP A 438 27.23 8.80 -26.98
N LEU A 439 28.19 7.87 -26.87
CA LEU A 439 27.88 6.47 -26.59
C LEU A 439 27.21 6.28 -25.23
N ILE A 440 27.62 7.00 -24.18
CA ILE A 440 26.94 6.98 -22.86
C ILE A 440 25.51 7.55 -22.97
N GLN A 441 25.30 8.61 -23.77
CA GLN A 441 23.95 9.15 -24.00
C GLN A 441 23.05 8.13 -24.73
N LEU A 442 23.60 7.42 -25.71
CA LEU A 442 22.89 6.40 -26.50
C LEU A 442 22.64 5.12 -25.65
N ALA A 443 23.57 4.73 -24.78
CA ALA A 443 23.38 3.63 -23.83
C ALA A 443 22.22 3.91 -22.85
N ARG A 444 22.09 5.16 -22.38
CA ARG A 444 20.96 5.61 -21.55
C ARG A 444 19.62 5.64 -22.31
N ARG A 445 19.63 5.78 -23.64
CA ARG A 445 18.44 5.57 -24.51
C ARG A 445 18.04 4.09 -24.59
N PHE A 446 19.00 3.15 -24.50
CA PHE A 446 18.68 1.72 -24.32
C PHE A 446 18.17 1.36 -22.92
N GLY A 447 18.61 2.08 -21.89
CA GLY A 447 18.19 1.86 -20.49
C GLY A 447 19.31 1.42 -19.56
N PHE A 448 20.58 1.55 -19.97
CA PHE A 448 21.72 1.35 -19.09
C PHE A 448 21.96 2.59 -18.24
N ASP A 449 21.81 2.49 -16.92
CA ASP A 449 22.15 3.59 -15.99
C ASP A 449 23.66 3.61 -15.63
N GLY A 450 24.33 2.45 -15.73
CA GLY A 450 25.76 2.27 -15.49
C GLY A 450 26.09 1.54 -14.17
N PRO A 451 27.32 1.63 -13.64
CA PRO A 451 28.43 2.45 -14.10
C PRO A 451 28.93 2.12 -15.51
N PHE A 452 29.60 3.11 -16.09
CA PHE A 452 30.32 3.04 -17.36
C PHE A 452 31.82 3.19 -17.07
N LEU A 453 32.65 2.32 -17.65
CA LEU A 453 34.09 2.56 -17.70
C LEU A 453 34.40 3.70 -18.69
N ARG A 454 35.66 4.14 -18.73
CA ARG A 454 36.08 5.28 -19.54
C ARG A 454 36.76 4.83 -20.82
N GLU A 455 36.75 5.72 -21.81
CA GLU A 455 37.60 5.63 -23.01
C GLU A 455 37.51 4.24 -23.68
N ASP A 456 38.63 3.58 -23.98
CA ASP A 456 38.63 2.31 -24.73
C ASP A 456 37.90 1.15 -24.02
N ASP A 457 37.82 1.16 -22.69
CA ASP A 457 37.16 0.08 -21.95
C ASP A 457 35.63 0.11 -22.13
N LEU A 458 35.05 1.30 -22.30
CA LEU A 458 33.64 1.44 -22.68
C LEU A 458 33.36 0.78 -24.03
N PHE A 459 34.25 0.96 -25.00
CA PHE A 459 34.13 0.40 -26.35
C PHE A 459 34.43 -1.11 -26.42
N ARG A 460 34.98 -1.68 -25.34
CA ARG A 460 35.13 -3.12 -25.08
C ARG A 460 33.97 -3.69 -24.23
N GLY A 461 32.94 -2.89 -23.97
CA GLY A 461 31.76 -3.30 -23.22
C GLY A 461 31.87 -3.23 -21.71
N GLY A 462 32.80 -2.43 -21.19
CA GLY A 462 32.93 -2.06 -19.78
C GLY A 462 31.74 -1.22 -19.30
N VAL A 463 30.60 -1.89 -19.14
CA VAL A 463 29.31 -1.33 -18.71
C VAL A 463 28.71 -2.33 -17.75
N SER A 464 28.29 -1.87 -16.57
CA SER A 464 27.61 -2.73 -15.60
C SER A 464 26.09 -2.56 -15.69
N ALA A 465 25.37 -3.67 -15.87
CA ALA A 465 23.91 -3.68 -16.01
C ALA A 465 23.28 -4.90 -15.31
N THR A 466 21.98 -4.83 -15.00
CA THR A 466 21.20 -5.95 -14.44
C THR A 466 20.53 -6.77 -15.55
N PRO A 467 20.18 -8.05 -15.31
CA PRO A 467 19.43 -8.85 -16.29
C PRO A 467 18.14 -8.18 -16.80
N LEU A 468 17.43 -7.43 -15.95
CA LEU A 468 16.27 -6.62 -16.35
C LEU A 468 16.64 -5.46 -17.30
N GLU A 469 17.69 -4.70 -17.02
CA GLU A 469 18.15 -3.61 -17.92
C GLU A 469 18.54 -4.18 -19.30
N ILE A 470 19.23 -5.32 -19.32
CA ILE A 470 19.67 -5.98 -20.55
C ILE A 470 18.48 -6.51 -21.35
N ALA A 471 17.52 -7.18 -20.70
CA ALA A 471 16.29 -7.61 -21.37
C ALA A 471 15.51 -6.40 -21.94
N THR A 472 15.49 -5.28 -21.24
CA THR A 472 14.86 -4.02 -21.71
C THR A 472 15.60 -3.42 -22.91
N ALA A 473 16.93 -3.42 -22.88
CA ALA A 473 17.77 -2.93 -23.97
C ALA A 473 17.63 -3.82 -25.22
N VAL A 474 17.63 -5.15 -25.06
CA VAL A 474 17.40 -6.09 -26.16
C VAL A 474 15.98 -5.99 -26.72
N ALA A 475 14.95 -5.83 -25.88
CA ALA A 475 13.59 -5.53 -26.33
C ALA A 475 13.53 -4.25 -27.18
N THR A 476 14.31 -3.22 -26.80
CA THR A 476 14.43 -1.98 -27.59
C THR A 476 15.05 -2.21 -28.97
N LEU A 477 16.04 -3.11 -29.07
CA LEU A 477 16.60 -3.51 -30.37
C LEU A 477 15.59 -4.28 -31.22
N THR A 478 14.92 -5.30 -30.64
CA THR A 478 14.00 -6.19 -31.37
C THR A 478 12.66 -5.54 -31.73
N ARG A 479 12.27 -4.45 -31.07
CA ARG A 479 11.07 -3.66 -31.38
C ARG A 479 11.36 -2.32 -32.07
N ASP A 480 12.20 -2.33 -33.11
CA ASP A 480 12.41 -1.18 -34.00
C ASP A 480 12.74 0.14 -33.26
N GLY A 481 13.51 0.06 -32.17
CA GLY A 481 13.90 1.20 -31.36
C GLY A 481 12.88 1.64 -30.30
N GLN A 482 11.74 0.95 -30.15
CA GLN A 482 10.76 1.23 -29.10
C GLN A 482 11.18 0.57 -27.78
N ARG A 483 11.57 1.38 -26.78
CA ARG A 483 11.88 0.87 -25.43
C ARG A 483 10.60 0.68 -24.63
N PRO A 484 10.23 -0.55 -24.19
CA PRO A 484 9.07 -0.76 -23.35
C PRO A 484 9.32 -0.26 -21.92
N ARG A 485 8.25 0.07 -21.19
CA ARG A 485 8.26 0.34 -19.75
C ARG A 485 8.01 -0.97 -19.00
N THR A 486 9.04 -1.49 -18.36
CA THR A 486 8.96 -2.76 -17.65
C THR A 486 8.07 -2.68 -16.40
N HIS A 487 7.23 -3.69 -16.19
CA HIS A 487 6.32 -3.76 -15.04
C HIS A 487 6.01 -5.22 -14.66
N PHE A 488 5.71 -5.43 -13.36
CA PHE A 488 5.27 -6.72 -12.78
C PHE A 488 3.77 -6.77 -12.51
N LEU A 489 3.13 -5.61 -12.35
CA LEU A 489 1.74 -5.44 -11.94
C LEU A 489 0.94 -4.87 -13.11
N ARG A 490 -0.14 -5.53 -13.51
CA ARG A 490 -1.11 -5.07 -14.52
C ARG A 490 -2.25 -4.29 -13.88
N GLU A 491 -2.79 -4.80 -12.78
CA GLU A 491 -3.94 -4.23 -12.08
C GLU A 491 -3.89 -4.53 -10.58
N LEU A 492 -4.40 -3.62 -9.76
CA LEU A 492 -4.64 -3.79 -8.34
C LEU A 492 -6.09 -3.41 -8.03
N LYS A 493 -6.81 -4.29 -7.34
CA LYS A 493 -8.17 -4.03 -6.81
C LYS A 493 -8.21 -4.18 -5.29
N ASP A 494 -9.23 -3.62 -4.66
CA ASP A 494 -9.61 -3.95 -3.28
C ASP A 494 -10.47 -5.22 -3.19
N SER A 495 -10.92 -5.54 -1.98
CA SER A 495 -11.84 -6.62 -1.62
C SER A 495 -13.17 -6.53 -2.37
N GLU A 496 -13.72 -5.32 -2.49
CA GLU A 496 -14.94 -5.01 -3.28
C GLU A 496 -14.70 -5.08 -4.81
N SER A 497 -13.48 -5.41 -5.26
CA SER A 497 -13.05 -5.43 -6.66
C SER A 497 -13.05 -4.06 -7.36
N ASN A 498 -13.06 -2.95 -6.62
CA ASN A 498 -12.81 -1.61 -7.15
C ASN A 498 -11.34 -1.49 -7.60
N ARG A 499 -11.09 -0.96 -8.80
CA ARG A 499 -9.74 -0.76 -9.36
C ARG A 499 -9.01 0.39 -8.65
N ILE A 500 -8.01 0.06 -7.82
CA ILE A 500 -7.12 1.02 -7.15
C ILE A 500 -6.05 1.55 -8.13
N LEU A 501 -5.47 0.66 -8.94
CA LEU A 501 -4.41 0.97 -9.88
C LEU A 501 -4.51 0.06 -11.10
N SER A 502 -4.17 0.60 -12.27
CA SER A 502 -3.90 -0.18 -13.47
C SER A 502 -2.67 0.42 -14.16
N ILE A 503 -1.86 -0.45 -14.77
CA ILE A 503 -0.64 -0.08 -15.48
C ILE A 503 -0.81 -0.54 -16.92
N GLU A 504 -1.07 0.41 -17.80
CA GLU A 504 -1.17 0.14 -19.23
C GLU A 504 0.22 -0.03 -19.87
N PRO A 505 0.38 -1.01 -20.79
CA PRO A 505 1.59 -1.15 -21.59
C PRO A 505 1.97 0.17 -22.28
N SER A 506 3.23 0.55 -22.17
CA SER A 506 3.73 1.80 -22.73
C SER A 506 5.18 1.67 -23.16
N SER A 507 5.50 2.25 -24.31
CA SER A 507 6.86 2.32 -24.85
C SER A 507 7.27 3.76 -25.16
N LYS A 508 8.56 3.97 -25.44
CA LYS A 508 9.07 5.24 -25.95
C LYS A 508 9.98 4.98 -27.14
N SER A 509 9.82 5.77 -28.20
CA SER A 509 10.72 5.74 -29.36
C SER A 509 12.10 6.23 -28.92
N MET A 510 13.05 5.30 -28.80
CA MET A 510 14.39 5.54 -28.29
C MET A 510 15.47 5.46 -29.35
N PHE A 511 15.21 4.86 -30.52
CA PHE A 511 16.10 4.75 -31.69
C PHE A 511 15.29 4.74 -32.99
N SER A 512 15.93 4.98 -34.13
CA SER A 512 15.29 4.77 -35.42
C SER A 512 15.17 3.26 -35.74
N PRO A 513 14.09 2.81 -36.42
CA PRO A 513 13.97 1.43 -36.88
C PRO A 513 15.11 1.00 -37.79
N ALA A 514 15.67 1.90 -38.61
CA ALA A 514 16.81 1.60 -39.45
C ALA A 514 18.06 1.28 -38.61
N SER A 515 18.30 2.04 -37.55
CA SER A 515 19.49 1.91 -36.70
C SER A 515 19.51 0.59 -35.94
N THR A 516 18.38 0.14 -35.37
CA THR A 516 18.33 -1.17 -34.70
C THR A 516 18.34 -2.34 -35.69
N ARG A 517 17.70 -2.22 -36.86
CA ARG A 517 17.75 -3.23 -37.93
C ARG A 517 19.16 -3.42 -38.49
N THR A 518 19.93 -2.35 -38.68
CA THR A 518 21.35 -2.42 -39.06
C THR A 518 22.17 -3.19 -38.01
N ALA A 519 22.02 -2.84 -36.73
CA ALA A 519 22.72 -3.54 -35.64
C ALA A 519 22.36 -5.03 -35.56
N LEU A 520 21.06 -5.36 -35.65
CA LEU A 520 20.59 -6.75 -35.65
C LEU A 520 21.04 -7.52 -36.89
N THR A 521 21.15 -6.90 -38.07
CA THR A 521 21.59 -7.56 -39.30
C THR A 521 23.09 -7.87 -39.28
N ILE A 522 23.90 -7.01 -38.65
CA ILE A 522 25.32 -7.21 -38.43
C ILE A 522 25.57 -8.29 -37.36
N GLN A 523 24.79 -8.27 -36.29
CA GLN A 523 24.92 -9.21 -35.17
C GLN A 523 24.34 -10.61 -35.49
N PHE A 524 23.30 -10.68 -36.31
CA PHE A 524 22.59 -11.90 -36.68
C PHE A 524 22.43 -11.99 -38.21
N PRO A 525 23.45 -12.52 -38.92
CA PRO A 525 23.34 -12.85 -40.34
C PRO A 525 22.14 -13.77 -40.64
N ARG A 526 21.65 -13.75 -41.89
CA ARG A 526 20.49 -14.58 -42.29
C ARG A 526 20.75 -16.06 -41.99
N GLY A 527 19.85 -16.67 -41.21
CA GLY A 527 19.91 -18.08 -40.81
C GLY A 527 20.47 -18.35 -39.41
N THR A 528 21.11 -17.37 -38.74
CA THR A 528 21.55 -17.57 -37.35
C THR A 528 20.39 -17.46 -36.37
N GLN A 529 20.37 -18.30 -35.33
CA GLN A 529 19.50 -18.08 -34.18
C GLN A 529 19.80 -16.71 -33.53
N ARG A 530 18.76 -16.04 -33.03
CA ARG A 530 18.89 -14.71 -32.40
C ARG A 530 19.25 -14.82 -30.93
N ILE A 531 20.42 -15.39 -30.64
CA ILE A 531 20.95 -15.55 -29.28
C ILE A 531 22.25 -14.76 -29.14
N LEU A 532 22.27 -13.79 -28.22
CA LEU A 532 23.52 -13.16 -27.78
C LEU A 532 24.15 -14.05 -26.71
N ILE A 533 25.48 -14.18 -26.72
CA ILE A 533 26.23 -14.86 -25.67
C ILE A 533 27.55 -14.14 -25.42
N GLY A 534 27.85 -13.86 -24.16
CA GLY A 534 29.01 -13.08 -23.75
C GLY A 534 29.64 -13.58 -22.46
N THR A 535 30.81 -13.06 -22.16
CA THR A 535 31.60 -13.39 -20.97
C THR A 535 32.41 -12.16 -20.62
N SER A 536 32.47 -11.77 -19.34
CA SER A 536 33.26 -10.60 -18.93
C SER A 536 34.76 -10.84 -19.23
N PRO A 537 35.57 -9.81 -19.50
CA PRO A 537 37.00 -9.98 -19.80
C PRO A 537 37.79 -10.69 -18.69
N ALA A 538 37.35 -10.54 -17.43
CA ALA A 538 37.92 -11.24 -16.28
C ALA A 538 37.45 -12.71 -16.11
N LYS A 539 36.53 -13.18 -16.97
CA LYS A 539 35.80 -14.45 -16.88
C LYS A 539 35.11 -14.65 -15.51
N THR A 540 34.50 -13.58 -14.98
CA THR A 540 33.75 -13.55 -13.71
C THR A 540 32.24 -13.78 -13.88
N ASP A 541 31.72 -13.40 -15.05
CA ASP A 541 30.30 -13.36 -15.36
C ASP A 541 30.09 -13.89 -16.78
N ILE A 542 29.07 -14.74 -16.95
CA ILE A 542 28.67 -15.34 -18.23
C ILE A 542 27.21 -15.01 -18.47
N TRP A 543 26.89 -14.70 -19.72
CA TRP A 543 25.55 -14.29 -20.11
C TRP A 543 25.10 -14.99 -21.39
N ALA A 544 23.81 -15.31 -21.50
CA ALA A 544 23.19 -15.54 -22.79
C ALA A 544 21.75 -15.01 -22.84
N ILE A 545 21.34 -14.51 -24.01
CA ILE A 545 20.07 -13.78 -24.18
C ILE A 545 19.37 -14.24 -25.45
N SER A 546 18.17 -14.81 -25.32
CA SER A 546 17.28 -15.06 -26.45
C SER A 546 16.55 -13.78 -26.84
N CYS A 547 16.66 -13.37 -28.10
CA CYS A 547 16.11 -12.13 -28.65
C CYS A 547 14.87 -12.41 -29.51
N GLY A 548 13.88 -13.10 -28.91
CA GLY A 548 12.61 -13.45 -29.56
C GLY A 548 11.66 -12.27 -29.76
N SER A 549 10.63 -12.47 -30.60
CA SER A 549 9.60 -11.46 -30.93
C SER A 549 8.51 -11.33 -29.87
N LEU A 550 8.15 -12.45 -29.21
CA LEU A 550 7.19 -12.52 -28.10
C LEU A 550 7.88 -12.55 -26.72
N HIS A 551 9.07 -13.15 -26.65
CA HIS A 551 9.82 -13.36 -25.41
C HIS A 551 11.28 -12.95 -25.61
N THR A 552 11.77 -12.03 -24.79
CA THR A 552 13.19 -11.74 -24.61
C THR A 552 13.62 -12.34 -23.28
N VAL A 553 14.51 -13.33 -23.29
CA VAL A 553 14.97 -14.03 -22.08
C VAL A 553 16.44 -13.73 -21.86
N CYS A 554 16.81 -13.15 -20.72
CA CYS A 554 18.20 -12.85 -20.35
C CYS A 554 18.62 -13.73 -19.17
N LEU A 555 19.65 -14.57 -19.36
CA LEU A 555 20.24 -15.48 -18.39
C LEU A 555 21.67 -15.03 -18.04
N TRP A 556 22.00 -15.01 -16.75
CA TRP A 556 23.30 -14.67 -16.17
C TRP A 556 23.78 -15.79 -15.23
N VAL A 557 25.10 -16.02 -15.19
CA VAL A 557 25.79 -16.88 -14.21
C VAL A 557 27.07 -16.21 -13.72
N GLY A 558 27.30 -16.23 -12.41
CA GLY A 558 28.51 -15.66 -11.76
C GLY A 558 28.47 -15.78 -10.24
N HIS A 559 29.45 -15.20 -9.53
CA HIS A 559 29.49 -15.23 -8.05
C HIS A 559 29.17 -13.87 -7.43
N ASP A 560 28.49 -13.85 -6.29
CA ASP A 560 28.07 -12.62 -5.56
C ASP A 560 29.21 -11.61 -5.35
N LYS A 561 30.34 -12.09 -4.85
CA LYS A 561 31.61 -11.37 -4.93
C LYS A 561 32.26 -11.74 -6.27
N PRO A 562 32.54 -10.79 -7.18
CA PRO A 562 33.17 -11.10 -8.45
C PRO A 562 34.51 -11.84 -8.25
N ARG A 563 34.51 -13.11 -8.62
CA ARG A 563 35.70 -13.96 -8.77
C ARG A 563 35.63 -14.64 -10.13
N ARG A 564 36.79 -15.00 -10.68
CA ARG A 564 36.87 -15.78 -11.91
C ARG A 564 36.19 -17.14 -11.71
N LEU A 565 35.43 -17.58 -12.72
CA LEU A 565 34.82 -18.90 -12.77
C LEU A 565 35.89 -19.96 -13.08
N ASP A 566 35.85 -21.10 -12.38
CA ASP A 566 36.88 -22.15 -12.51
C ASP A 566 36.87 -22.87 -13.87
N SER A 567 35.69 -23.02 -14.50
CA SER A 567 35.53 -23.70 -15.80
C SER A 567 34.63 -22.89 -16.75
N PRO A 568 35.05 -21.67 -17.14
CA PRO A 568 34.17 -20.69 -17.76
C PRO A 568 33.65 -21.15 -19.12
N ASP A 569 34.47 -21.85 -19.90
CA ASP A 569 34.11 -22.27 -21.25
C ASP A 569 33.12 -23.47 -21.26
N ILE A 570 33.16 -24.31 -20.21
CA ILE A 570 32.13 -25.33 -19.93
C ILE A 570 30.82 -24.66 -19.48
N ILE A 571 30.91 -23.71 -18.53
CA ILE A 571 29.73 -22.99 -18.02
C ILE A 571 29.05 -22.21 -19.15
N ARG A 572 29.82 -21.53 -20.01
CA ARG A 572 29.34 -20.84 -21.22
C ARG A 572 28.55 -21.77 -22.13
N SER A 573 29.01 -23.01 -22.29
CA SER A 573 28.34 -24.02 -23.10
C SER A 573 27.02 -24.48 -22.47
N GLN A 574 26.98 -24.70 -21.15
CA GLN A 574 25.74 -25.05 -20.45
C GLN A 574 24.72 -23.90 -20.41
N VAL A 575 25.19 -22.65 -20.26
CA VAL A 575 24.35 -21.45 -20.34
C VAL A 575 23.74 -21.29 -21.74
N LEU A 576 24.51 -21.55 -22.81
CA LEU A 576 24.01 -21.54 -24.18
C LEU A 576 22.93 -22.61 -24.40
N ASN A 577 23.24 -23.87 -24.09
CA ASN A 577 22.29 -24.98 -24.23
C ASN A 577 20.99 -24.73 -23.45
N THR A 578 21.07 -24.03 -22.32
CA THR A 578 19.90 -23.73 -21.47
C THR A 578 19.06 -22.59 -22.04
N ILE A 579 19.67 -21.51 -22.53
CA ILE A 579 18.90 -20.44 -23.19
C ILE A 579 18.28 -20.92 -24.51
N GLU A 580 18.93 -21.84 -25.23
CA GLU A 580 18.39 -22.48 -26.44
C GLU A 580 17.15 -23.33 -26.14
N ARG A 581 17.17 -24.18 -25.10
CA ARG A 581 15.98 -24.94 -24.67
C ARG A 581 14.82 -24.03 -24.29
N ILE A 582 15.08 -23.00 -23.48
CA ILE A 582 14.05 -22.02 -23.08
C ILE A 582 13.51 -21.29 -24.33
N ALA A 583 14.37 -20.85 -25.26
CA ALA A 583 13.96 -20.18 -26.48
C ALA A 583 13.12 -21.06 -27.43
N LEU A 584 13.40 -22.36 -27.48
CA LEU A 584 12.64 -23.34 -28.26
C LEU A 584 11.25 -23.59 -27.67
N ILE A 585 11.14 -23.66 -26.33
CA ILE A 585 9.86 -23.88 -25.63
C ILE A 585 8.99 -22.61 -25.62
N LEU A 586 9.61 -21.42 -25.60
CA LEU A 586 8.92 -20.12 -25.64
C LEU A 586 8.73 -19.56 -27.07
N ALA A 587 8.90 -20.40 -28.09
CA ALA A 587 8.60 -20.09 -29.48
C ALA A 587 7.08 -20.03 -29.75
N PRO A 588 6.62 -19.24 -30.73
CA PRO A 588 5.21 -19.16 -31.14
C PRO A 588 4.74 -20.38 -31.95
#